data_AF-R9N4A5-F1
#
_entry.id   AF-R9N4A5-F1
#
_cell.length_a   1.000
_cell.length_b   1.000
_cell.length_c   1.000
_cell.angle_alpha   90.00
_cell.angle_beta   90.00
_cell.angle_gamma   90.00
#
_symmetry.space_group_name_H-M   'P 1'
#
loop_
_entity.id
_entity.type
_entity.pdbx_description
1 polymer ?
#
loop_
_entity_poly.entity_id
_entity_poly.type
_entity_poly.pdbx_seq_one_letter_code
_entity_poly.pdbx_strand_id
1 'polypeptide(L)'
;MAKTKAEKITSIEEEIRQLENRRRQLVQEQKAQERKDRTKRLCRRMGLFESLVPDTIPLTEEQFKTFLEKTVMTDHARRILDGLTAQNAATAPAQGAETAAQGNTPPTDKTAHTAREGGAGGSMNGGGLQG
;
A
#
# COMPACT_ATOMS: atom_id res chain seq x y z
N MET A 1 -43.71 8.21 19.08
CA MET A 1 -43.20 7.14 19.96
C MET A 1 -41.70 7.01 19.70
N ALA A 2 -40.85 7.06 20.72
CA ALA A 2 -39.41 6.84 20.54
C ALA A 2 -39.15 5.34 20.33
N LYS A 3 -38.36 4.99 19.31
CA LYS A 3 -37.94 3.59 19.08
C LYS A 3 -37.32 3.01 20.34
N THR A 4 -37.69 1.79 20.68
CA THR A 4 -37.14 1.10 21.84
C THR A 4 -35.65 0.81 21.62
N LYS A 5 -34.89 0.60 22.70
CA LYS A 5 -33.45 0.28 22.58
C LYS A 5 -33.22 -0.98 21.75
N ALA A 6 -34.11 -1.98 21.87
CA ALA A 6 -34.04 -3.23 21.12
C ALA A 6 -34.25 -3.02 19.61
N GLU A 7 -35.24 -2.22 19.20
CA GLU A 7 -35.46 -1.87 17.79
C GLU A 7 -34.30 -1.09 17.17
N LYS A 8 -33.59 -0.29 17.96
CA LYS A 8 -32.38 0.41 17.50
C LYS A 8 -31.23 -0.57 17.28
N ILE A 9 -31.07 -1.56 18.17
CA ILE A 9 -30.02 -2.58 18.05
C ILE A 9 -30.25 -3.42 16.79
N THR A 10 -31.47 -3.94 16.57
CA THR A 10 -31.78 -4.74 15.38
C THR A 10 -31.61 -3.95 14.08
N SER A 11 -32.00 -2.68 14.08
CA SER A 11 -31.78 -1.78 12.94
C SER A 11 -30.28 -1.58 12.63
N ILE A 12 -29.44 -1.45 13.66
CA ILE A 12 -27.98 -1.29 13.49
C ILE A 12 -27.35 -2.60 12.98
N GLU A 13 -27.76 -3.75 13.51
CA GLU A 13 -27.27 -5.06 13.06
C GLU A 13 -27.57 -5.30 11.57
N GLU A 14 -28.78 -4.94 11.12
CA GLU A 14 -29.14 -5.02 9.71
C GLU A 14 -28.31 -4.07 8.84
N GLU A 15 -28.06 -2.85 9.31
CA GLU A 15 -27.19 -1.88 8.62
C GLU A 15 -25.75 -2.38 8.50
N ILE A 16 -25.18 -2.96 9.57
CA ILE A 16 -23.84 -3.59 9.54
C ILE A 16 -23.81 -4.68 8.47
N ARG A 17 -24.81 -5.55 8.43
CA ARG A 17 -24.90 -6.63 7.43
C ARG A 17 -24.96 -6.08 6.00
N GLN A 18 -25.72 -5.01 5.78
CA GLN A 18 -25.82 -4.35 4.47
C GLN A 18 -24.49 -3.72 4.06
N LEU A 19 -23.83 -3.01 4.97
CA LEU A 19 -22.53 -2.39 4.74
C LEU A 19 -21.44 -3.43 4.44
N GLU A 20 -21.42 -4.56 5.15
CA GLU A 20 -20.49 -5.65 4.87
C GLU A 20 -20.68 -6.23 3.46
N ASN A 21 -21.93 -6.44 3.06
CA ASN A 21 -22.25 -6.91 1.70
C ASN A 21 -21.81 -5.89 0.65
N ARG A 22 -22.06 -4.60 0.89
CA ARG A 22 -21.63 -3.54 -0.01
C ARG A 22 -20.10 -3.46 -0.12
N ARG A 23 -19.39 -3.59 1.01
CA ARG A 23 -17.92 -3.65 1.02
C ARG A 23 -17.41 -4.82 0.17
N ARG A 24 -17.99 -6.01 0.31
CA ARG A 24 -17.61 -7.19 -0.49
C ARG A 24 -17.82 -6.95 -1.99
N GLN A 25 -18.95 -6.36 -2.37
CA GLN A 25 -19.23 -6.00 -3.76
C GLN A 25 -18.19 -5.01 -4.31
N LEU A 26 -17.91 -3.92 -3.59
CA LEU A 26 -16.94 -2.90 -4.01
C LEU A 26 -15.54 -3.48 -4.20
N VAL A 27 -15.09 -4.39 -3.31
CA VAL A 27 -13.80 -5.07 -3.46
C VAL A 27 -13.76 -5.96 -4.70
N GLN A 28 -14.86 -6.66 -5.01
CA GLN A 28 -14.94 -7.48 -6.22
C GLN A 28 -14.95 -6.63 -7.50
N GLU A 29 -15.70 -5.54 -7.50
CA GLU A 29 -15.76 -4.56 -8.59
C GLU A 29 -14.38 -3.94 -8.83
N GLN A 30 -13.67 -3.52 -7.78
CA GLN A 30 -12.30 -3.00 -7.88
C GLN A 30 -11.36 -4.03 -8.51
N LYS A 31 -11.36 -5.28 -8.03
CA LYS A 31 -10.53 -6.35 -8.61
C LYS A 31 -10.89 -6.68 -10.05
N ALA A 32 -12.17 -6.58 -10.42
CA ALA A 32 -12.60 -6.75 -11.80
C ALA A 32 -12.09 -5.60 -12.67
N GLN A 33 -12.15 -4.37 -12.16
CA GLN A 33 -11.66 -3.18 -12.85
C GLN A 33 -10.14 -3.22 -13.04
N GLU A 34 -9.37 -3.59 -12.01
CA GLU A 34 -7.91 -3.77 -12.11
C GLU A 34 -7.52 -4.80 -13.16
N ARG A 35 -8.28 -5.90 -13.30
CA ARG A 35 -8.06 -6.89 -14.35
C ARG A 35 -8.34 -6.31 -15.74
N LYS A 36 -9.44 -5.57 -15.91
CA LYS A 36 -9.75 -4.89 -17.18
C LYS A 36 -8.66 -3.89 -17.55
N ASP A 37 -8.21 -3.09 -16.60
CA ASP A 37 -7.16 -2.09 -16.82
C ASP A 37 -5.80 -2.73 -17.11
N ARG A 38 -5.48 -3.85 -16.44
CA ARG A 38 -4.32 -4.68 -16.77
C ARG A 38 -4.39 -5.17 -18.21
N THR A 39 -5.49 -5.81 -18.62
CA THR A 39 -5.66 -6.30 -20.00
C THR A 39 -5.56 -5.17 -21.01
N LYS A 40 -6.26 -4.05 -20.79
CA LYS A 40 -6.20 -2.88 -21.68
C LYS A 40 -4.77 -2.32 -21.80
N ARG A 41 -4.01 -2.27 -20.70
CA ARG A 41 -2.59 -1.87 -20.72
C ARG A 41 -1.73 -2.86 -21.51
N LEU A 42 -1.93 -4.17 -21.31
CA LEU A 42 -1.18 -5.20 -22.03
C LEU A 42 -1.42 -5.13 -23.54
N CYS A 43 -2.69 -5.08 -23.98
CA CYS A 43 -3.02 -4.97 -25.40
C CYS A 43 -2.43 -3.70 -26.04
N ARG A 44 -2.51 -2.55 -25.36
CA ARG A 44 -1.91 -1.31 -25.88
C ARG A 44 -0.39 -1.41 -26.02
N ARG A 45 0.30 -1.98 -25.03
CA ARG A 45 1.76 -2.14 -25.07
C ARG A 45 2.18 -3.11 -26.18
N MET A 46 1.46 -4.22 -26.34
CA MET A 46 1.72 -5.17 -27.42
C MET A 46 1.44 -4.58 -28.81
N GLY A 47 0.34 -3.84 -28.98
CA GLY A 47 0.06 -3.16 -30.24
C GLY A 47 1.11 -2.12 -30.62
N LEU A 48 1.66 -1.38 -29.63
CA LEU A 48 2.79 -0.49 -29.87
C LEU A 48 4.03 -1.27 -30.32
N PHE A 49 4.31 -2.40 -29.68
CA PHE A 49 5.44 -3.25 -30.05
C PHE A 49 5.32 -3.75 -31.51
N GLU A 50 4.17 -4.30 -31.90
CA GLU A 50 3.92 -4.77 -33.27
C GLU A 50 4.01 -3.65 -34.30
N SER A 51 3.65 -2.41 -33.94
CA SER A 51 3.83 -1.25 -34.83
C SER A 51 5.30 -0.87 -35.05
N LEU A 52 6.17 -1.13 -34.06
CA LEU A 52 7.61 -0.83 -34.15
C LEU A 52 8.38 -1.96 -34.82
N VAL A 53 7.94 -3.22 -34.66
CA VAL A 53 8.62 -4.42 -35.16
C VAL A 53 7.60 -5.34 -35.85
N PRO A 54 7.08 -4.97 -37.02
CA PRO A 54 6.00 -5.70 -37.69
C PRO A 54 6.37 -7.15 -38.06
N ASP A 55 7.66 -7.42 -38.24
CA ASP A 55 8.18 -8.76 -38.55
C ASP A 55 7.94 -9.78 -37.42
N THR A 56 7.50 -9.33 -36.23
CA THR A 56 7.11 -10.25 -35.16
C THR A 56 5.69 -10.79 -35.29
N ILE A 57 4.81 -10.16 -36.07
CA ILE A 57 3.41 -10.57 -36.25
C ILE A 57 3.29 -12.04 -36.74
N PRO A 58 4.07 -12.52 -37.72
CA PRO A 58 3.97 -13.91 -38.17
C PRO A 58 4.68 -14.93 -37.28
N LEU A 59 5.35 -14.52 -36.19
CA LEU A 59 6.10 -15.44 -35.34
C LEU A 59 5.16 -16.30 -34.48
N THR A 60 5.55 -17.55 -34.22
CA THR A 60 4.88 -18.37 -33.20
C THR A 60 5.15 -17.81 -31.79
N GLU A 61 4.35 -18.22 -30.81
CA GLU A 61 4.54 -17.78 -29.41
C GLU A 61 5.95 -18.09 -28.89
N GLU A 62 6.51 -19.25 -29.26
CA GLU A 62 7.87 -19.66 -28.86
C GLU A 62 8.95 -18.85 -29.55
N GLN A 63 8.78 -18.56 -30.84
CA GLN A 63 9.71 -17.72 -31.60
C GLN A 63 9.69 -16.29 -31.06
N PHE A 64 8.51 -15.75 -30.81
CA PHE A 64 8.31 -14.43 -30.23
C PHE A 64 8.92 -14.33 -28.83
N LYS A 65 8.68 -15.34 -27.97
CA LYS A 65 9.31 -15.44 -26.63
C LYS A 65 10.82 -15.45 -26.73
N THR A 66 11.38 -16.28 -27.61
CA THR A 66 12.84 -16.38 -27.81
C THR A 66 13.43 -15.05 -28.27
N PHE A 67 12.75 -14.36 -29.21
CA PHE A 67 13.14 -13.03 -29.66
C PHE A 67 13.16 -12.03 -28.51
N LEU A 68 12.09 -11.98 -27.71
CA LEU A 68 12.02 -11.07 -26.57
C LEU A 68 13.12 -11.36 -25.54
N GLU A 69 13.30 -12.61 -25.14
CA GLU A 69 14.34 -13.02 -24.18
C GLU A 69 15.72 -12.58 -24.65
N LYS A 70 16.09 -12.90 -25.91
CA LYS A 70 17.38 -12.50 -26.47
C LYS A 70 17.55 -10.98 -26.55
N THR A 71 16.47 -10.24 -26.78
CA THR A 71 16.50 -8.77 -26.91
C THR A 71 16.64 -8.09 -25.54
N VAL A 72 15.79 -8.45 -24.58
CA VAL A 72 15.75 -7.80 -23.25
C VAL A 72 16.89 -8.24 -22.34
N MET A 73 17.49 -9.40 -22.60
CA MET A 73 18.66 -9.88 -21.84
C MET A 73 19.98 -9.26 -22.28
N THR A 74 20.01 -8.45 -23.35
CA THR A 74 21.23 -7.74 -23.77
C THR A 74 21.64 -6.67 -22.75
N ASP A 75 22.94 -6.47 -22.59
CA ASP A 75 23.46 -5.41 -21.71
C ASP A 75 22.98 -4.01 -22.15
N HIS A 76 22.80 -3.81 -23.46
CA HIS A 76 22.29 -2.55 -23.99
C HIS A 76 20.85 -2.29 -23.52
N ALA A 77 19.96 -3.28 -23.64
CA ALA A 77 18.58 -3.15 -23.18
C ALA A 77 18.49 -2.90 -21.67
N ARG A 78 19.30 -3.60 -20.86
CA ARG A 78 19.36 -3.38 -19.40
C ARG A 78 19.81 -1.96 -19.06
N ARG A 79 20.89 -1.46 -19.68
CA ARG A 79 21.38 -0.08 -19.45
C ARG A 79 20.33 0.98 -19.78
N ILE A 80 19.59 0.80 -20.87
CA ILE A 80 18.47 1.69 -21.22
C ILE A 80 17.40 1.65 -20.13
N LEU A 81 17.00 0.46 -19.68
CA LEU A 81 15.98 0.30 -18.64
C LEU A 81 16.42 0.92 -17.31
N ASP A 82 17.67 0.71 -16.91
CA ASP A 82 18.25 1.30 -15.69
C ASP A 82 18.24 2.83 -15.77
N GLY A 83 18.67 3.38 -16.91
CA GLY A 83 18.67 4.82 -17.16
C GLY A 83 17.27 5.45 -17.08
N LEU A 84 16.25 4.78 -17.62
CA LEU A 84 14.85 5.24 -17.53
C LEU A 84 14.31 5.12 -16.10
N THR A 85 14.65 4.04 -15.39
CA THR A 85 14.19 3.81 -14.02
C THR A 85 14.80 4.81 -13.04
N ALA A 86 16.09 5.13 -13.20
CA ALA A 86 16.79 6.14 -12.41
C ALA A 86 16.19 7.54 -12.61
N GLN A 87 15.86 7.93 -13.84
CA GLN A 87 15.19 9.20 -14.15
C GLN A 87 13.80 9.28 -13.51
N ASN A 88 13.03 8.19 -13.56
CA ASN A 88 11.71 8.13 -12.94
C ASN A 88 11.78 8.22 -11.41
N ALA A 89 12.79 7.61 -10.79
CA ALA A 89 13.02 7.72 -9.34
C ALA A 89 13.42 9.13 -8.93
N ALA A 90 14.27 9.80 -9.71
CA ALA A 90 14.71 11.18 -9.44
C ALA A 90 13.59 12.22 -9.62
N THR A 91 12.57 11.92 -10.43
CA THR A 91 11.46 12.83 -10.75
C THR A 91 10.21 12.54 -9.90
N ALA A 92 10.23 11.50 -9.06
CA ALA A 92 9.13 11.20 -8.16
C ALA A 92 9.03 12.31 -7.09
N PRO A 93 7.91 13.05 -6.99
CA PRO A 93 7.77 14.05 -5.93
C PRO A 93 7.75 13.34 -4.58
N ALA A 94 8.39 13.94 -3.57
CA ALA A 94 8.35 13.51 -2.17
C ALA A 94 6.94 13.71 -1.56
N GLN A 95 5.92 13.13 -2.18
CA GLN A 95 4.54 13.14 -1.70
C GLN A 95 4.38 12.05 -0.65
N GLY A 96 4.83 12.34 0.56
CA GLY A 96 4.66 11.46 1.71
C GLY A 96 5.17 11.99 3.05
N ALA A 97 5.77 13.18 3.12
CA ALA A 97 6.42 13.66 4.35
C ALA A 97 5.85 14.97 4.93
N GLU A 98 4.78 15.55 4.37
CA GLU A 98 4.19 16.79 4.90
C GLU A 98 2.67 16.65 5.06
N THR A 99 2.23 15.92 6.09
CA THR A 99 0.91 16.14 6.72
C THR A 99 0.75 15.50 8.10
N ALA A 100 1.77 14.85 8.67
CA ALA A 100 1.66 14.16 9.96
C ALA A 100 2.37 14.87 11.13
N ALA A 101 2.64 16.18 11.03
CA ALA A 101 3.36 16.92 12.07
C ALA A 101 2.78 18.31 12.32
N GLN A 102 1.47 18.43 12.56
CA GLN A 102 0.93 19.57 13.33
C GLN A 102 -0.49 19.29 13.79
N GLY A 103 -0.66 19.25 15.12
CA GLY A 103 -1.96 19.26 15.78
C GLY A 103 -2.35 17.94 16.43
N ASN A 104 -1.81 17.66 17.62
CA ASN A 104 -2.61 17.35 18.81
C ASN A 104 -1.68 16.97 19.98
N THR A 105 -1.32 17.98 20.77
CA THR A 105 -0.92 17.82 22.16
C THR A 105 -2.13 17.33 22.97
N PRO A 106 -2.02 16.25 23.77
CA PRO A 106 -3.08 15.86 24.69
C PRO A 106 -3.13 16.83 25.89
N PRO A 107 -4.31 17.14 26.46
CA PRO A 107 -4.41 17.98 27.64
C PRO A 107 -4.01 17.17 28.88
N THR A 108 -3.01 17.65 29.61
CA THR A 108 -2.70 17.17 30.96
C THR A 108 -3.65 17.79 31.97
N ASP A 109 -4.61 16.99 32.45
CA ASP A 109 -5.35 17.24 33.67
C ASP A 109 -4.79 16.34 34.79
N LYS A 110 -4.15 16.93 35.80
CA LYS A 110 -4.38 16.57 37.22
C LYS A 110 -3.56 17.44 38.18
N THR A 111 -4.28 18.30 38.89
CA THR A 111 -3.90 18.83 40.19
C THR A 111 -4.13 17.76 41.27
N ALA A 112 -3.15 17.49 42.14
CA ALA A 112 -3.37 17.26 43.57
C ALA A 112 -2.03 17.15 44.33
N HIS A 113 -1.93 17.94 45.38
CA HIS A 113 -0.88 17.99 46.40
C HIS A 113 -0.61 16.64 47.09
N THR A 114 0.64 16.40 47.49
CA THR A 114 1.06 16.41 48.92
C THR A 114 2.55 16.14 49.04
N ALA A 115 3.23 17.00 49.81
CA ALA A 115 4.60 16.83 50.25
C ALA A 115 4.65 15.89 51.46
N ARG A 116 5.60 14.95 51.51
CA ARG A 116 6.19 14.48 52.77
C ARG A 116 7.53 13.77 52.55
N GLU A 117 8.40 13.99 53.53
CA GLU A 117 9.85 13.82 53.61
C GLU A 117 10.35 12.37 53.78
N GLY A 118 11.67 12.22 53.60
CA GLY A 118 12.50 11.14 54.15
C GLY A 118 12.90 10.10 53.11
N GLY A 119 14.14 9.70 52.91
CA GLY A 119 15.37 9.88 53.65
C GLY A 119 16.32 8.74 53.23
N ALA A 120 17.59 9.06 53.05
CA ALA A 120 18.77 8.18 53.10
C ALA A 120 18.83 6.89 52.24
N GLY A 121 19.76 6.91 51.28
CA GLY A 121 20.92 6.01 51.29
C GLY A 121 20.77 4.63 50.63
N GLY A 122 21.79 4.24 49.85
CA GLY A 122 22.09 2.83 49.59
C GLY A 122 22.36 2.47 48.13
N SER A 123 23.63 2.58 47.76
CA SER A 123 24.24 1.89 46.61
C SER A 123 24.04 0.37 46.70
N MET A 124 23.75 -0.33 45.59
CA MET A 124 24.52 -1.51 45.20
C MET A 124 24.18 -2.05 43.79
N ASN A 125 25.25 -2.59 43.22
CA ASN A 125 25.51 -3.15 41.90
C ASN A 125 25.07 -4.63 41.79
N GLY A 126 24.83 -5.11 40.57
CA GLY A 126 24.71 -6.53 40.19
C GLY A 126 23.44 -6.78 39.36
N GLY A 127 23.46 -7.22 38.10
CA GLY A 127 24.38 -8.12 37.42
C GLY A 127 23.70 -9.49 37.23
N GLY A 128 23.46 -9.90 35.98
CA GLY A 128 23.19 -11.30 35.62
C GLY A 128 21.86 -11.58 34.92
N LEU A 129 21.91 -11.61 33.58
CA LEU A 129 20.94 -12.29 32.71
C LEU A 129 21.45 -13.72 32.46
N GLN A 130 20.69 -14.73 32.91
CA GLN A 130 20.59 -16.04 32.26
C GLN A 130 19.50 -16.90 32.92
N GLY A 131 18.67 -17.50 32.08
CA GLY A 131 17.56 -18.39 32.41
C GLY A 131 16.64 -18.48 31.21
#